data_AF-A0A212IUD9-F1
#
_entry.id   AF-A0A212IUD9-F1
#
_cell.length_a   1.000
_cell.length_b   1.000
_cell.length_c   1.000
_cell.angle_alpha   90.00
_cell.angle_beta   90.00
_cell.angle_gamma   90.00
#
_symmetry.space_group_name_H-M   'P 1'
#
loop_
_entity.id
_entity.type
_entity.pdbx_description
1 polymer ?
#
loop_
_entity_poly.entity_id
_entity_poly.type
_entity_poly.pdbx_seq_one_letter_code
_entity_poly.pdbx_strand_id
1 'polypeptide(L)'
;MSILTIALVALFVLFLIGVPIYAALLISSMLALFFSDTLPLAVVQGSLFDGLNIFPLLAIPCFIVAGKLMERGNITQDIIDVVKMLVGRLYGGIGITTILGCTFFAAISGSGTSTVAAVGAVMIPAMIRNNYSRTYAGAVAATGGTIGILIPPSNPMIIYAIICNVSVTGMFTAGFLPGFIMAFCLSVVAWLLARHHGFRADEGAEPFSAGAFLKTCRRAFFSLATVIIVLGSIYSGMATPVEASVVAVLWALFVGVVVNRALSIKDIYDSFLEGAIVCGSIMIIVGASTLFGKILTYEEAPARLANAVVAFTHNKYLVMLLIVGLLYILGMFMETLAMIILVAPVLVPMLHILEINPIHFGIVMIMANETGLLTPPMGVNLFVSSRLTGVSVERLAVAVLPYLLAMALVTLLIVFVEPISTILPTLLGYNY
;
A
#
# COMPACT_ATOMS: atom_id res chain seq x y z
N MET A 1 -34.91 17.11 0.17
CA MET A 1 -33.49 17.00 0.58
C MET A 1 -32.67 16.92 -0.70
N SER A 2 -31.47 17.50 -0.77
CA SER A 2 -30.65 17.33 -1.99
C SER A 2 -30.25 15.87 -2.14
N ILE A 3 -30.06 15.40 -3.38
CA ILE A 3 -29.57 14.05 -3.68
C ILE A 3 -28.26 13.77 -2.91
N LEU A 4 -27.38 14.78 -2.79
CA LEU A 4 -26.17 14.69 -1.96
C LEU A 4 -26.48 14.39 -0.49
N THR A 5 -27.46 15.09 0.11
CA THR A 5 -27.80 14.92 1.53
C THR A 5 -28.36 13.51 1.77
N ILE A 6 -29.23 13.04 0.88
CA ILE A 6 -29.81 11.69 0.97
C ILE A 6 -28.69 10.64 0.84
N ALA A 7 -27.81 10.80 -0.14
CA ALA A 7 -26.67 9.90 -0.35
C ALA A 7 -25.77 9.83 0.89
N LEU A 8 -25.36 10.98 1.44
CA LEU A 8 -24.45 11.03 2.60
C LEU A 8 -25.10 10.50 3.89
N VAL A 9 -26.37 10.84 4.15
CA VAL A 9 -27.09 10.37 5.33
C VAL A 9 -27.31 8.85 5.25
N ALA A 10 -27.77 8.35 4.11
CA ALA A 10 -27.95 6.91 3.91
C ALA A 10 -26.61 6.16 4.05
N LEU A 11 -25.55 6.68 3.44
CA LEU A 11 -24.21 6.10 3.53
C LEU A 11 -23.73 6.03 5.00
N PHE A 12 -23.87 7.12 5.75
CA PHE A 12 -23.49 7.20 7.15
C PHE A 12 -24.26 6.21 8.02
N VAL A 13 -25.58 6.11 7.84
CA VAL A 13 -26.44 5.16 8.58
C VAL A 13 -26.06 3.72 8.24
N LEU A 14 -25.81 3.40 6.97
CA LEU A 14 -25.41 2.05 6.55
C LEU A 14 -24.05 1.65 7.14
N PHE A 15 -23.10 2.58 7.25
CA PHE A 15 -21.84 2.32 7.95
C PHE A 15 -22.01 2.09 9.45
N LEU A 16 -22.89 2.83 10.12
CA LEU A 16 -23.17 2.61 11.55
C LEU A 16 -23.76 1.22 11.83
N ILE A 17 -24.53 0.68 10.90
CA ILE A 17 -25.11 -0.67 10.99
C ILE A 17 -24.10 -1.75 10.57
N GLY A 18 -22.92 -1.37 10.08
CA GLY A 18 -21.85 -2.30 9.70
C GLY A 18 -22.06 -2.94 8.32
N VAL A 19 -22.81 -2.29 7.43
CA VAL A 19 -23.01 -2.78 6.06
C VAL A 19 -21.70 -2.71 5.27
N PRO A 20 -21.33 -3.75 4.49
CA PRO A 20 -20.13 -3.73 3.65
C PRO A 20 -20.07 -2.51 2.72
N ILE A 21 -18.87 -1.96 2.52
CA ILE A 21 -18.69 -0.65 1.86
C ILE A 21 -19.30 -0.59 0.46
N TYR A 22 -19.12 -1.63 -0.35
CA TYR A 22 -19.70 -1.67 -1.70
C TYR A 22 -21.24 -1.54 -1.67
N ALA A 23 -21.88 -2.21 -0.71
CA ALA A 23 -23.33 -2.21 -0.55
C ALA A 23 -23.78 -0.86 0.01
N ALA A 24 -23.04 -0.29 0.96
CA ALA A 24 -23.31 1.04 1.49
C ALA A 24 -23.29 2.10 0.38
N LEU A 25 -22.25 2.12 -0.46
CA LEU A 25 -22.12 3.02 -1.62
C LEU A 25 -23.23 2.82 -2.65
N LEU A 26 -23.54 1.56 -2.98
CA LEU A 26 -24.54 1.24 -3.99
C LEU A 26 -25.95 1.61 -3.52
N ILE A 27 -26.33 1.17 -2.31
CA ILE A 27 -27.64 1.44 -1.72
C ILE A 27 -27.82 2.93 -1.49
N SER A 28 -26.82 3.64 -0.96
CA SER A 28 -26.91 5.09 -0.74
C SER A 28 -27.09 5.83 -2.07
N SER A 29 -26.37 5.44 -3.11
CA SER A 29 -26.49 6.03 -4.45
C SER A 29 -27.85 5.75 -5.07
N MET A 30 -28.35 4.51 -4.97
CA MET A 30 -29.66 4.13 -5.49
C MET A 30 -30.79 4.84 -4.76
N LEU A 31 -30.75 4.94 -3.43
CA LEU A 31 -31.73 5.69 -2.63
C LEU A 31 -31.73 7.16 -3.03
N ALA A 32 -30.54 7.76 -3.16
CA ALA A 32 -30.41 9.15 -3.56
C ALA A 32 -31.02 9.41 -4.95
N LEU A 33 -30.75 8.55 -5.94
CA LEU A 33 -31.33 8.65 -7.28
C LEU A 33 -32.84 8.44 -7.26
N PHE A 34 -33.33 7.46 -6.49
CA PHE A 34 -34.75 7.12 -6.41
C PHE A 34 -35.60 8.24 -5.79
N PHE A 35 -35.07 8.97 -4.80
CA PHE A 35 -35.82 10.02 -4.10
C PHE A 35 -35.64 11.42 -4.68
N SER A 36 -34.74 11.61 -5.66
CA SER A 36 -34.44 12.95 -6.21
C SER A 36 -34.95 13.19 -7.63
N ASP A 37 -35.32 12.14 -8.37
CA ASP A 37 -35.75 12.18 -9.79
C ASP A 37 -34.82 12.95 -10.76
N THR A 38 -33.63 13.38 -10.31
CA THR A 38 -32.72 14.25 -11.06
C THR A 38 -31.93 13.53 -12.15
N LEU A 39 -31.66 12.24 -11.98
CA LEU A 39 -30.87 11.42 -12.90
C LEU A 39 -31.60 10.13 -13.24
N PRO A 40 -31.62 9.69 -14.51
CA PRO A 40 -32.25 8.43 -14.90
C PRO A 40 -31.63 7.24 -14.15
N LEU A 41 -32.46 6.28 -13.71
CA LEU A 41 -31.98 5.02 -13.11
C LEU A 41 -31.05 4.23 -14.05
N ALA A 42 -31.12 4.48 -15.36
CA ALA A 42 -30.17 3.93 -16.34
C ALA A 42 -28.71 4.32 -16.07
N VAL A 43 -28.45 5.39 -15.32
CA VAL A 43 -27.09 5.78 -14.88
C VAL A 43 -26.50 4.72 -13.95
N VAL A 44 -27.31 3.97 -13.20
CA VAL A 44 -26.84 2.90 -12.30
C VAL A 44 -26.12 1.81 -13.10
N GLN A 45 -26.79 1.24 -14.11
CA GLN A 45 -26.19 0.18 -14.93
C GLN A 45 -24.92 0.65 -15.67
N GLY A 46 -24.96 1.86 -16.25
CA GLY A 46 -23.84 2.42 -17.00
C GLY A 46 -22.64 2.64 -16.09
N SER A 47 -22.85 3.21 -14.91
CA SER A 47 -21.75 3.51 -13.98
C SER A 47 -21.15 2.27 -13.34
N LEU A 48 -21.97 1.26 -13.05
CA LEU A 48 -21.47 -0.05 -12.61
C LEU A 48 -20.61 -0.69 -13.70
N PHE A 49 -21.07 -0.70 -14.95
CA PHE A 49 -20.30 -1.25 -16.07
C PHE A 49 -19.01 -0.46 -16.34
N ASP A 50 -19.08 0.88 -16.34
CA ASP A 50 -17.94 1.77 -16.52
C ASP A 50 -16.85 1.51 -15.46
N GLY A 51 -17.25 1.32 -14.19
CA GLY A 51 -16.30 1.03 -13.11
C GLY A 51 -15.62 -0.34 -13.25
N LEU A 52 -16.27 -1.30 -13.89
CA LEU A 52 -15.71 -2.63 -14.14
C LEU A 52 -14.83 -2.66 -15.39
N ASN A 53 -15.14 -1.85 -16.39
CA ASN A 53 -14.49 -1.85 -17.69
C ASN A 53 -13.24 -0.94 -17.75
N ILE A 54 -12.39 -1.02 -16.72
CA ILE A 54 -11.18 -0.20 -16.59
C ILE A 54 -9.96 -1.11 -16.78
N PHE A 55 -9.26 -0.97 -17.90
CA PHE A 55 -8.12 -1.82 -18.25
C PHE A 55 -7.04 -1.92 -17.15
N PRO A 56 -6.62 -0.81 -16.49
CA PRO A 56 -5.69 -0.88 -15.36
C PRO A 56 -6.11 -1.78 -14.19
N LEU A 57 -7.40 -2.08 -14.02
CA LEU A 57 -7.91 -2.91 -12.93
C LEU A 57 -7.38 -4.35 -13.00
N LEU A 58 -7.06 -4.84 -14.21
CA LEU A 58 -6.49 -6.16 -14.45
C LEU A 58 -5.11 -6.35 -13.82
N ALA A 59 -4.35 -5.26 -13.58
CA ALA A 59 -3.03 -5.35 -12.98
C ALA A 59 -3.09 -5.85 -11.52
N ILE A 60 -4.12 -5.46 -10.77
CA ILE A 60 -4.24 -5.77 -9.34
C ILE A 60 -4.30 -7.29 -9.07
N PRO A 61 -5.24 -8.07 -9.65
CA PRO A 61 -5.28 -9.50 -9.41
C PRO A 61 -4.01 -10.19 -9.89
N CYS A 62 -3.45 -9.78 -11.03
CA CYS A 62 -2.20 -10.36 -11.53
C CYS A 62 -1.01 -10.10 -10.59
N PHE A 63 -0.87 -8.89 -10.03
CA PHE A 63 0.17 -8.61 -9.03
C PHE A 63 -0.05 -9.36 -7.72
N ILE A 64 -1.31 -9.54 -7.28
CA ILE A 64 -1.62 -10.35 -6.10
C ILE A 64 -1.24 -11.81 -6.33
N VAL A 65 -1.64 -12.40 -7.47
CA VAL A 65 -1.28 -13.77 -7.85
C VAL A 65 0.24 -13.91 -7.94
N ALA A 66 0.91 -12.97 -8.59
CA ALA A 66 2.37 -12.95 -8.68
C ALA A 66 3.00 -12.95 -7.29
N GLY A 67 2.60 -12.03 -6.41
CA GLY A 67 3.10 -11.95 -5.03
C GLY A 67 2.93 -13.26 -4.26
N LYS A 68 1.78 -13.94 -4.41
CA LYS A 68 1.52 -15.23 -3.76
C LYS A 68 2.33 -16.38 -4.32
N LEU A 69 2.50 -16.45 -5.63
CA LEU A 69 3.37 -17.42 -6.27
C LEU A 69 4.84 -17.22 -5.85
N MET A 70 5.29 -15.97 -5.70
CA MET A 70 6.66 -15.66 -5.27
C MET A 70 6.88 -15.96 -3.78
N GLU A 71 5.87 -15.72 -2.93
CA GLU A 71 5.86 -16.13 -1.53
C GLU A 71 6.05 -17.65 -1.39
N ARG A 72 5.19 -18.43 -2.05
CA ARG A 72 5.22 -19.91 -1.99
C ARG A 72 6.38 -20.51 -2.79
N GLY A 73 6.89 -19.80 -3.80
CA GLY A 73 8.00 -20.21 -4.65
C GLY A 73 9.40 -19.98 -4.05
N ASN A 74 9.49 -19.62 -2.76
CA ASN A 74 10.73 -19.39 -2.02
C ASN A 74 11.59 -18.20 -2.52
N ILE A 75 11.02 -17.32 -3.34
CA ILE A 75 11.70 -16.11 -3.87
C ILE A 75 11.93 -15.10 -2.74
N THR A 76 10.97 -14.98 -1.81
CA THR A 76 11.07 -14.11 -0.64
C THR A 76 12.29 -14.45 0.23
N GLN A 77 12.54 -15.73 0.44
CA GLN A 77 13.68 -16.19 1.24
C GLN A 77 15.00 -15.83 0.58
N ASP A 78 15.11 -15.98 -0.74
CA ASP A 78 16.31 -15.60 -1.50
C ASP A 78 16.61 -14.09 -1.36
N ILE A 79 15.58 -13.25 -1.44
CA ILE A 79 15.72 -11.80 -1.28
C ILE A 79 16.20 -11.47 0.14
N ILE A 80 15.56 -12.07 1.16
CA ILE A 80 15.94 -11.85 2.56
C ILE A 80 17.39 -12.29 2.81
N ASP A 81 17.82 -13.42 2.26
CA ASP A 81 19.18 -13.92 2.42
C ASP A 81 20.21 -12.93 1.86
N VAL A 82 19.94 -12.32 0.70
CA VAL A 82 20.80 -11.30 0.09
C VAL A 82 20.87 -10.04 0.96
N VAL A 83 19.71 -9.54 1.43
CA VAL A 83 19.63 -8.34 2.28
C VAL A 83 20.35 -8.58 3.60
N LYS A 84 20.20 -9.77 4.20
CA LYS A 84 20.85 -10.13 5.46
C LYS A 84 22.37 -10.05 5.36
N MET A 85 22.97 -10.38 4.21
CA MET A 85 24.41 -10.26 4.00
C MET A 85 24.92 -8.82 4.02
N LEU A 86 24.09 -7.85 3.61
CA LEU A 86 24.46 -6.44 3.55
C LEU A 86 24.42 -5.77 4.92
N VAL A 87 23.38 -6.05 5.72
CA VAL A 87 23.08 -5.29 6.94
C VAL A 87 23.05 -6.12 8.23
N GLY A 88 23.15 -7.45 8.15
CA GLY A 88 22.99 -8.35 9.30
C GLY A 88 24.03 -8.16 10.41
N ARG A 89 25.20 -7.59 10.09
CA ARG A 89 26.25 -7.28 11.08
C ARG A 89 26.15 -5.91 11.72
N LEU A 90 25.27 -5.05 11.24
CA LEU A 90 25.00 -3.82 11.94
C LEU A 90 24.38 -4.14 13.30
N TYR A 91 24.55 -3.22 14.24
CA TYR A 91 23.85 -3.30 15.52
C TYR A 91 22.33 -3.28 15.25
N GLY A 92 21.58 -4.25 15.79
CA GLY A 92 20.17 -4.40 15.41
C GLY A 92 19.94 -4.94 13.99
N GLY A 93 20.95 -5.52 13.35
CA GLY A 93 20.99 -5.84 11.93
C GLY A 93 19.84 -6.70 11.44
N ILE A 94 19.27 -7.58 12.27
CA ILE A 94 18.12 -8.41 11.91
C ILE A 94 16.83 -7.56 11.80
N GLY A 95 16.67 -6.54 12.65
CA GLY A 95 15.56 -5.60 12.54
C GLY A 95 15.66 -4.72 11.29
N ILE A 96 16.86 -4.23 10.97
CA ILE A 96 17.12 -3.50 9.72
C ILE A 96 16.89 -4.40 8.50
N THR A 97 17.37 -5.65 8.56
CA THR A 97 17.11 -6.67 7.53
C THR A 97 15.61 -6.88 7.34
N THR A 98 14.81 -6.78 8.40
CA THR A 98 13.35 -6.93 8.33
C THR A 98 12.74 -5.78 7.52
N ILE A 99 13.10 -4.52 7.81
CA ILE A 99 12.59 -3.36 7.08
C ILE A 99 13.02 -3.38 5.61
N LEU A 100 14.29 -3.66 5.34
CA LEU A 100 14.79 -3.77 3.98
C LEU A 100 14.21 -4.97 3.23
N GLY A 101 14.07 -6.12 3.91
CA GLY A 101 13.39 -7.30 3.37
C GLY A 101 11.94 -7.00 3.01
N CYS A 102 11.21 -6.29 3.87
CA CYS A 102 9.89 -5.78 3.56
C CYS A 102 9.91 -4.79 2.38
N THR A 103 10.93 -3.94 2.27
CA THR A 103 11.06 -2.97 1.16
C THR A 103 11.24 -3.65 -0.19
N PHE A 104 12.10 -4.68 -0.27
CA PHE A 104 12.29 -5.44 -1.51
C PHE A 104 11.09 -6.35 -1.81
N PHE A 105 10.45 -6.92 -0.80
CA PHE A 105 9.24 -7.73 -0.98
C PHE A 105 8.02 -6.87 -1.33
N ALA A 106 7.96 -5.62 -0.85
CA ALA A 106 6.94 -4.65 -1.19
C ALA A 106 6.91 -4.40 -2.71
N ALA A 107 8.08 -4.35 -3.35
CA ALA A 107 8.25 -4.24 -4.79
C ALA A 107 7.78 -5.46 -5.60
N ILE A 108 7.13 -6.42 -4.93
CA ILE A 108 6.52 -7.61 -5.51
C ILE A 108 5.07 -7.71 -5.05
N SER A 109 4.83 -7.58 -3.74
CA SER A 109 3.54 -7.87 -3.11
C SER A 109 2.49 -6.78 -3.27
N GLY A 110 2.90 -5.50 -3.28
CA GLY A 110 1.99 -4.36 -3.29
C GLY A 110 0.93 -4.32 -2.18
N SER A 111 1.16 -5.06 -1.07
CA SER A 111 0.24 -5.19 0.07
C SER A 111 0.98 -5.22 1.40
N GLY A 112 0.52 -4.40 2.35
CA GLY A 112 1.18 -4.29 3.64
C GLY A 112 1.00 -5.51 4.54
N THR A 113 -0.23 -6.02 4.65
CA THR A 113 -0.53 -7.20 5.48
C THR A 113 0.12 -8.48 4.95
N SER A 114 0.16 -8.63 3.62
CA SER A 114 0.88 -9.73 2.97
C SER A 114 2.38 -9.67 3.24
N THR A 115 2.95 -8.47 3.23
CA THR A 115 4.37 -8.26 3.55
C THR A 115 4.69 -8.64 5.00
N VAL A 116 3.85 -8.25 5.97
CA VAL A 116 4.02 -8.67 7.37
C VAL A 116 3.92 -10.19 7.50
N ALA A 117 2.97 -10.83 6.83
CA ALA A 117 2.79 -12.28 6.90
C ALA A 117 4.02 -13.02 6.36
N ALA A 118 4.48 -12.67 5.16
CA ALA A 118 5.59 -13.36 4.49
C ALA A 118 6.95 -13.08 5.16
N VAL A 119 7.32 -11.81 5.30
CA VAL A 119 8.63 -11.43 5.86
C VAL A 119 8.67 -11.67 7.36
N GLY A 120 7.58 -11.38 8.06
CA GLY A 120 7.47 -11.60 9.50
C GLY A 120 7.60 -13.08 9.89
N ALA A 121 7.03 -14.00 9.11
CA ALA A 121 7.14 -15.44 9.38
C ALA A 121 8.58 -15.95 9.39
N VAL A 122 9.47 -15.33 8.61
CA VAL A 122 10.90 -15.67 8.56
C VAL A 122 11.69 -14.88 9.62
N MET A 123 11.43 -13.57 9.71
CA MET A 123 12.27 -12.65 10.48
C MET A 123 11.96 -12.66 11.98
N ILE A 124 10.70 -12.86 12.39
CA ILE A 124 10.32 -12.92 13.82
C ILE A 124 11.02 -14.10 14.52
N PRO A 125 10.96 -15.35 14.01
CA PRO A 125 11.70 -16.45 14.62
C PRO A 125 13.22 -16.22 14.62
N ALA A 126 13.78 -15.61 13.56
CA ALA A 126 15.20 -15.30 13.48
C ALA A 126 15.64 -14.27 14.55
N MET A 127 14.82 -13.23 14.78
CA MET A 127 15.02 -12.25 15.86
C MET A 127 14.97 -12.90 17.23
N ILE A 128 13.97 -13.75 17.49
CA ILE A 128 13.82 -14.44 18.78
C ILE A 128 15.02 -15.35 19.07
N ARG A 129 15.52 -16.10 18.07
CA ARG A 129 16.75 -16.92 18.23
C ARG A 129 18.00 -16.10 18.53
N ASN A 130 18.02 -14.82 18.17
CA ASN A 130 19.10 -13.89 18.45
C ASN A 130 18.80 -12.99 19.67
N ASN A 131 17.94 -13.45 20.59
CA ASN A 131 17.63 -12.79 21.86
C ASN A 131 16.92 -11.42 21.72
N TYR A 132 16.31 -11.12 20.58
CA TYR A 132 15.42 -9.96 20.46
C TYR A 132 14.11 -10.24 21.19
N SER A 133 13.52 -9.22 21.80
CA SER A 133 12.20 -9.38 22.43
C SER A 133 11.12 -9.65 21.37
N ARG A 134 10.14 -10.50 21.70
CA ARG A 134 8.97 -10.75 20.83
C ARG A 134 8.22 -9.47 20.46
N THR A 135 8.17 -8.52 21.39
CA THR A 135 7.50 -7.22 21.19
C THR A 135 8.24 -6.38 20.15
N TYR A 136 9.58 -6.30 20.25
CA TYR A 136 10.38 -5.62 19.22
C TYR A 136 10.26 -6.30 17.86
N ALA A 137 10.38 -7.64 17.84
CA ALA A 137 10.28 -8.42 16.61
C ALA A 137 8.93 -8.22 15.91
N GLY A 138 7.84 -8.17 16.68
CA GLY A 138 6.51 -7.88 16.15
C GLY A 138 6.37 -6.45 15.65
N ALA A 139 6.85 -5.47 16.42
CA ALA A 139 6.73 -4.05 16.08
C ALA A 139 7.49 -3.72 14.79
N VAL A 140 8.74 -4.19 14.66
CA VAL A 140 9.55 -3.93 13.46
C VAL A 140 9.00 -4.65 12.23
N ALA A 141 8.45 -5.86 12.38
CA ALA A 141 7.82 -6.59 11.28
C ALA A 141 6.52 -5.92 10.82
N ALA A 142 5.65 -5.51 11.76
CA ALA A 142 4.42 -4.79 11.46
C ALA A 142 4.71 -3.48 10.73
N THR A 143 5.70 -2.73 11.23
CA THR A 143 6.14 -1.45 10.66
C THR A 143 6.77 -1.64 9.29
N GLY A 144 7.74 -2.55 9.14
CA GLY A 144 8.36 -2.79 7.84
C GLY A 144 7.32 -3.18 6.78
N GLY A 145 6.29 -3.92 7.18
CA GLY A 145 5.19 -4.26 6.30
C GLY A 145 4.37 -3.09 5.78
N THR A 146 4.32 -1.93 6.46
CA THR A 146 3.55 -0.78 5.93
C THR A 146 4.11 -0.30 4.59
N ILE A 147 5.44 -0.33 4.44
CA ILE A 147 6.16 -0.01 3.19
C ILE A 147 5.62 -0.80 1.99
N GLY A 148 5.00 -1.96 2.25
CA GLY A 148 4.28 -2.81 1.31
C GLY A 148 3.28 -2.10 0.42
N ILE A 149 2.72 -0.97 0.85
CA ILE A 149 1.77 -0.18 0.04
C ILE A 149 2.37 1.07 -0.59
N LEU A 150 3.59 1.45 -0.21
CA LEU A 150 4.28 2.65 -0.72
C LEU A 150 5.30 2.34 -1.82
N ILE A 151 6.00 1.20 -1.72
CA ILE A 151 6.97 0.80 -2.75
C ILE A 151 6.24 0.15 -3.94
N PRO A 152 6.44 0.62 -5.18
CA PRO A 152 5.78 0.06 -6.36
C PRO A 152 6.31 -1.33 -6.75
N PRO A 153 5.47 -2.18 -7.38
CA PRO A 153 4.05 -1.98 -7.69
C PRO A 153 3.19 -2.05 -6.42
N SER A 154 2.16 -1.20 -6.34
CA SER A 154 1.31 -1.04 -5.14
C SER A 154 -0.17 -1.09 -5.51
N ASN A 155 -0.95 -1.96 -4.84
CA ASN A 155 -2.38 -2.09 -5.10
C ASN A 155 -3.15 -0.81 -4.75
N PRO A 156 -2.90 -0.15 -3.60
CA PRO A 156 -3.47 1.17 -3.30
C PRO A 156 -3.15 2.24 -4.35
N MET A 157 -1.92 2.25 -4.91
CA MET A 157 -1.57 3.19 -5.98
C MET A 157 -2.39 2.98 -7.25
N ILE A 158 -2.60 1.72 -7.65
CA ILE A 158 -3.42 1.40 -8.83
C ILE A 158 -4.86 1.87 -8.61
N ILE A 159 -5.44 1.58 -7.44
CA ILE A 159 -6.82 1.99 -7.11
C ILE A 159 -6.95 3.50 -7.07
N TYR A 160 -6.02 4.20 -6.40
CA TYR A 160 -6.00 5.66 -6.39
C TYR A 160 -5.92 6.22 -7.81
N ALA A 161 -5.00 5.69 -8.63
CA ALA A 161 -4.81 6.12 -10.02
C ALA A 161 -6.09 5.97 -10.86
N ILE A 162 -6.77 4.85 -10.73
CA ILE A 162 -8.03 4.58 -11.42
C ILE A 162 -9.13 5.56 -10.98
N ILE A 163 -9.32 5.72 -9.67
CA ILE A 163 -10.42 6.52 -9.12
C ILE A 163 -10.20 8.01 -9.39
N CYS A 164 -8.96 8.47 -9.30
CA CYS A 164 -8.60 9.86 -9.48
C CYS A 164 -8.27 10.20 -10.94
N ASN A 165 -8.39 9.22 -11.83
CA ASN A 165 -8.09 9.35 -13.25
C ASN A 165 -6.68 9.93 -13.52
N VAL A 166 -5.69 9.42 -12.80
CA VAL A 166 -4.27 9.75 -12.98
C VAL A 166 -3.47 8.54 -13.48
N SER A 167 -2.27 8.77 -14.00
CA SER A 167 -1.44 7.69 -14.54
C SER A 167 -0.98 6.71 -13.44
N VAL A 168 -1.22 5.41 -13.63
CA VAL A 168 -0.70 4.34 -12.75
C VAL A 168 0.82 4.35 -12.72
N THR A 169 1.46 4.49 -13.90
CA THR A 169 2.93 4.59 -13.98
C THR A 169 3.44 5.88 -13.32
N GLY A 170 2.68 6.98 -13.42
CA GLY A 170 2.96 8.22 -12.68
C GLY A 170 2.94 8.00 -11.17
N MET A 171 1.93 7.32 -10.63
CA MET A 171 1.87 6.95 -9.21
C MET A 171 3.01 6.04 -8.79
N PHE A 172 3.35 5.02 -9.59
CA PHE A 172 4.47 4.13 -9.30
C PHE A 172 5.80 4.88 -9.27
N THR A 173 6.06 5.74 -10.25
CA THR A 173 7.30 6.52 -10.27
C THR A 173 7.36 7.53 -9.12
N ALA A 174 6.22 8.11 -8.72
CA ALA A 174 6.10 9.02 -7.59
C ALA A 174 6.37 8.34 -6.23
N GLY A 175 6.01 7.06 -6.09
CA GLY A 175 6.20 6.29 -4.86
C GLY A 175 7.63 5.93 -4.53
N PHE A 176 8.52 5.90 -5.53
CA PHE A 176 9.88 5.39 -5.39
C PHE A 176 10.69 6.18 -4.36
N LEU A 177 10.87 7.48 -4.59
CA LEU A 177 11.71 8.31 -3.71
C LEU A 177 11.14 8.46 -2.29
N PRO A 178 9.83 8.77 -2.08
CA PRO A 178 9.19 8.73 -0.77
C PRO A 178 9.34 7.37 -0.06
N GLY A 179 9.19 6.26 -0.80
CA GLY A 179 9.35 4.92 -0.26
C GLY A 179 10.76 4.62 0.24
N PHE A 180 11.80 4.99 -0.50
CA PHE A 180 13.17 4.83 -0.04
C PHE A 180 13.52 5.73 1.15
N ILE A 181 13.01 6.97 1.16
CA ILE A 181 13.16 7.87 2.32
C ILE A 181 12.50 7.25 3.55
N MET A 182 11.28 6.73 3.40
CA MET A 182 10.55 6.05 4.47
C MET A 182 11.34 4.82 4.97
N ALA A 183 11.76 3.93 4.08
CA ALA A 183 12.54 2.74 4.42
C ALA A 183 13.84 3.08 5.15
N PHE A 184 14.53 4.14 4.71
CA PHE A 184 15.75 4.63 5.37
C PHE A 184 15.46 5.16 6.78
N CYS A 185 14.47 6.04 6.95
CA CYS A 185 14.09 6.59 8.24
C CYS A 185 13.66 5.49 9.22
N LEU A 186 12.86 4.52 8.78
CA LEU A 186 12.46 3.38 9.60
C LEU A 186 13.65 2.50 9.99
N SER A 187 14.60 2.29 9.07
CA SER A 187 15.84 1.56 9.37
C SER A 187 16.69 2.27 10.42
N VAL A 188 16.76 3.61 10.37
CA VAL A 188 17.42 4.43 11.39
C VAL A 188 16.74 4.28 12.75
N VAL A 189 15.40 4.31 12.80
CA VAL A 189 14.66 4.08 14.05
C VAL A 189 14.92 2.66 14.60
N ALA A 190 14.93 1.63 13.75
CA ALA A 190 15.25 0.27 14.18
C ALA A 190 16.67 0.18 14.74
N TRP A 191 17.65 0.83 14.12
CA TRP A 191 19.02 0.90 14.63
C TRP A 191 19.10 1.61 16.00
N LEU A 192 18.42 2.74 16.16
CA LEU A 192 18.37 3.50 17.43
C LEU A 192 17.73 2.67 18.55
N LEU A 193 16.58 2.06 18.28
CA LEU A 193 15.87 1.23 19.25
C LEU A 193 16.67 -0.02 19.61
N ALA A 194 17.33 -0.65 18.64
CA ALA A 194 18.21 -1.76 18.92
C ALA A 194 19.32 -1.33 19.89
N ARG A 195 20.03 -0.23 19.59
CA ARG A 195 21.09 0.32 20.47
C ARG A 195 20.60 0.57 21.88
N HIS A 196 19.44 1.21 22.01
CA HIS A 196 18.84 1.47 23.31
C HIS A 196 18.54 0.19 24.11
N HIS A 197 18.05 -0.86 23.44
CA HIS A 197 17.67 -2.12 24.10
C HIS A 197 18.79 -3.15 24.22
N GLY A 198 20.02 -2.84 23.79
CA GLY A 198 21.13 -3.78 23.92
C GLY A 198 21.17 -4.91 22.87
N PHE A 199 20.36 -4.84 21.80
CA PHE A 199 20.30 -5.91 20.79
C PHE A 199 21.56 -5.93 19.90
N ARG A 200 22.48 -6.82 20.20
CA ARG A 200 23.75 -6.97 19.49
C ARG A 200 23.55 -7.41 18.02
N ALA A 201 24.62 -7.26 17.24
CA ALA A 201 24.70 -7.81 15.89
C ALA A 201 24.54 -9.35 15.92
N ASP A 202 24.07 -9.94 14.82
CA ASP A 202 23.91 -11.40 14.70
C ASP A 202 25.29 -12.08 14.87
N GLU A 203 25.50 -12.74 16.02
CA GLU A 203 26.78 -13.39 16.37
C GLU A 203 27.12 -14.55 15.40
N GLY A 204 26.12 -15.08 14.69
CA GLY A 204 26.28 -16.12 13.67
C GLY A 204 26.53 -15.59 12.25
N ALA A 205 26.57 -14.26 12.04
CA ALA A 205 26.80 -13.69 10.72
C ALA A 205 28.31 -13.64 10.36
N GLU A 206 28.77 -14.58 9.52
CA GLU A 206 30.14 -14.61 8.99
C GLU A 206 30.60 -13.24 8.44
N PRO A 207 31.90 -12.87 8.52
CA PRO A 207 32.51 -11.66 7.94
C PRO A 207 32.09 -11.35 6.49
N PHE A 208 32.11 -10.07 6.09
CA PHE A 208 31.52 -9.67 4.81
C PHE A 208 32.53 -10.07 3.78
N SER A 209 32.26 -11.20 3.14
CA SER A 209 33.05 -11.69 2.05
C SER A 209 32.33 -11.28 0.77
N ALA A 210 32.96 -10.41 -0.01
CA ALA A 210 32.47 -10.05 -1.35
C ALA A 210 32.24 -11.30 -2.21
N GLY A 211 33.05 -12.35 -2.03
CA GLY A 211 32.88 -13.64 -2.68
C GLY A 211 31.62 -14.39 -2.21
N ALA A 212 31.33 -14.39 -0.90
CA ALA A 212 30.10 -14.99 -0.37
C ALA A 212 28.86 -14.20 -0.81
N PHE A 213 28.93 -12.86 -0.80
CA PHE A 213 27.86 -11.99 -1.28
C PHE A 213 27.53 -12.26 -2.75
N LEU A 214 28.56 -12.28 -3.61
CA LEU A 214 28.38 -12.57 -5.03
C LEU A 214 27.84 -13.99 -5.27
N LYS A 215 28.26 -14.97 -4.46
CA LYS A 215 27.73 -16.34 -4.51
C LYS A 215 26.23 -16.37 -4.15
N THR A 216 25.80 -15.64 -3.13
CA THR A 216 24.40 -15.54 -2.72
C THR A 216 23.57 -14.80 -3.77
N CYS A 217 24.06 -13.67 -4.30
CA CYS A 217 23.42 -12.97 -5.41
C CYS A 217 23.30 -13.85 -6.66
N ARG A 218 24.31 -14.67 -6.97
CA ARG A 218 24.26 -15.62 -8.09
C ARG A 218 23.24 -16.74 -7.85
N ARG A 219 23.12 -17.23 -6.61
CA ARG A 219 22.10 -18.23 -6.23
C ARG A 219 20.70 -17.62 -6.35
N ALA A 220 20.52 -16.42 -5.83
CA ALA A 220 19.27 -15.66 -5.84
C ALA A 220 19.02 -14.92 -7.17
N PHE A 221 19.82 -15.17 -8.22
CA PHE A 221 19.81 -14.35 -9.43
C PHE A 221 18.42 -14.25 -10.07
N PHE A 222 17.74 -15.39 -10.22
CA PHE A 222 16.39 -15.44 -10.81
C PHE A 222 15.34 -14.74 -9.93
N SER A 223 15.48 -14.90 -8.61
CA SER A 223 14.62 -14.26 -7.61
C SER A 223 14.78 -12.74 -7.62
N LEU A 224 16.02 -12.23 -7.66
CA LEU A 224 16.32 -10.79 -7.76
C LEU A 224 15.96 -10.19 -9.12
N ALA A 225 16.14 -10.95 -10.21
CA ALA A 225 15.79 -10.52 -11.55
C ALA A 225 14.31 -10.17 -11.67
N THR A 226 13.45 -10.76 -10.85
CA THR A 226 12.01 -10.44 -10.78
C THR A 226 11.75 -8.93 -10.64
N VAL A 227 12.40 -8.27 -9.68
CA VAL A 227 12.21 -6.84 -9.43
C VAL A 227 12.65 -6.02 -10.65
N ILE A 228 13.75 -6.40 -11.28
CA ILE A 228 14.28 -5.73 -12.48
C ILE A 228 13.37 -5.94 -13.68
N ILE A 229 12.84 -7.15 -13.87
CA ILE A 229 11.94 -7.46 -14.99
C ILE A 229 10.63 -6.68 -14.86
N VAL A 230 10.03 -6.70 -13.67
CA VAL A 230 8.75 -6.02 -13.44
C VAL A 230 8.91 -4.50 -13.49
N LEU A 231 9.79 -3.93 -12.67
CA LEU A 231 9.96 -2.47 -12.62
C LEU A 231 10.66 -1.93 -13.87
N GLY A 232 11.66 -2.65 -14.37
CA GLY A 232 12.39 -2.26 -15.59
C GLY A 232 11.49 -2.25 -16.81
N SER A 233 10.59 -3.23 -16.99
CA SER A 233 9.64 -3.23 -18.11
C SER A 233 8.63 -2.07 -18.04
N ILE A 234 8.15 -1.73 -16.84
CA ILE A 234 7.24 -0.58 -16.63
C ILE A 234 7.94 0.74 -16.93
N TYR A 235 9.11 0.97 -16.32
CA TYR A 235 9.78 2.27 -16.38
C TYR A 235 10.53 2.53 -17.68
N SER A 236 10.96 1.47 -18.39
CA SER A 236 11.48 1.60 -19.75
C SER A 236 10.38 1.84 -20.80
N GLY A 237 9.10 1.72 -20.41
CA GLY A 237 7.98 1.80 -21.33
C GLY A 237 7.81 0.57 -22.23
N MET A 238 8.56 -0.51 -21.98
CA MET A 238 8.44 -1.76 -22.73
C MET A 238 7.11 -2.49 -22.47
N ALA A 239 6.55 -2.32 -21.26
CA ALA A 239 5.30 -2.92 -20.85
C ALA A 239 4.48 -1.94 -20.01
N THR A 240 3.17 -1.98 -20.15
CA THR A 240 2.22 -1.35 -19.22
C THR A 240 2.23 -2.09 -17.88
N PRO A 241 1.73 -1.47 -16.78
CA PRO A 241 1.60 -2.16 -15.50
C PRO A 241 0.80 -3.49 -15.58
N VAL A 242 -0.19 -3.57 -16.47
CA VAL A 242 -0.97 -4.80 -16.71
C VAL A 242 -0.08 -5.86 -17.35
N GLU A 243 0.61 -5.55 -18.45
CA GLU A 243 1.50 -6.50 -19.12
C GLU A 243 2.64 -6.95 -18.21
N ALA A 244 3.24 -6.02 -17.44
CA ALA A 244 4.27 -6.32 -16.47
C ALA A 244 3.78 -7.25 -15.35
N SER A 245 2.52 -7.10 -14.90
CA SER A 245 1.92 -8.00 -13.91
C SER A 245 1.73 -9.43 -14.45
N VAL A 246 1.38 -9.59 -15.72
CA VAL A 246 1.27 -10.91 -16.36
C VAL A 246 2.66 -11.54 -16.51
N VAL A 247 3.65 -10.75 -16.94
CA VAL A 247 5.05 -11.19 -16.98
C VAL A 247 5.54 -11.61 -15.59
N ALA A 248 5.16 -10.88 -14.54
CA ALA A 248 5.49 -11.23 -13.16
C ALA A 248 4.92 -12.60 -12.75
N VAL A 249 3.67 -12.90 -13.11
CA VAL A 249 3.04 -14.22 -12.86
C VAL A 249 3.80 -15.32 -13.59
N LEU A 250 4.09 -15.15 -14.88
CA LEU A 250 4.83 -16.13 -15.67
C LEU A 250 6.24 -16.36 -15.12
N TRP A 251 6.92 -15.29 -14.72
CA TRP A 251 8.25 -15.36 -14.11
C TRP A 251 8.20 -16.07 -12.76
N ALA A 252 7.23 -15.76 -11.90
CA ALA A 252 7.05 -16.42 -10.61
C ALA A 252 6.79 -17.93 -10.76
N LEU A 253 5.99 -18.33 -11.75
CA LEU A 253 5.77 -19.75 -12.07
C LEU A 253 7.07 -20.41 -12.53
N PHE A 254 7.82 -19.79 -13.43
CA PHE A 254 9.10 -20.32 -13.90
C PHE A 254 10.10 -20.51 -12.74
N VAL A 255 10.31 -19.47 -11.94
CA VAL A 255 11.25 -19.53 -10.82
C VAL A 255 10.78 -20.52 -9.75
N GLY A 256 9.51 -20.47 -9.36
CA GLY A 256 8.97 -21.34 -8.32
C GLY A 256 8.89 -22.82 -8.70
N VAL A 257 8.57 -23.15 -9.96
CA VAL A 257 8.45 -24.54 -10.45
C VAL A 257 9.78 -25.11 -10.94
N VAL A 258 10.53 -24.36 -11.76
CA VAL A 258 11.71 -24.89 -12.47
C VAL A 258 12.99 -24.66 -11.68
N VAL A 259 13.20 -23.45 -11.16
CA VAL A 259 14.45 -23.05 -10.50
C VAL A 259 14.47 -23.51 -9.05
N ASN A 260 13.51 -23.03 -8.25
CA ASN A 260 13.42 -23.30 -6.82
C ASN A 260 12.74 -24.65 -6.52
N ARG A 261 11.92 -25.16 -7.45
CA ARG A 261 11.16 -26.41 -7.31
C ARG A 261 10.36 -26.48 -6.00
N ALA A 262 9.80 -25.34 -5.61
CA ALA A 262 9.09 -25.15 -4.35
C ALA A 262 7.56 -25.14 -4.52
N LEU A 263 7.06 -24.80 -5.71
CA LEU A 263 5.61 -24.69 -5.98
C LEU A 263 4.97 -26.04 -6.30
N SER A 264 3.90 -26.38 -5.57
CA SER A 264 2.98 -27.46 -5.94
C SER A 264 1.82 -26.96 -6.82
N ILE A 265 1.11 -27.88 -7.48
CA ILE A 265 -0.11 -27.55 -8.24
C ILE A 265 -1.18 -26.91 -7.33
N LYS A 266 -1.27 -27.37 -6.08
CA LYS A 266 -2.18 -26.81 -5.08
C LYS A 266 -1.81 -25.36 -4.77
N ASP A 267 -0.52 -25.06 -4.64
CA ASP A 267 -0.06 -23.68 -4.40
C ASP A 267 -0.41 -22.74 -5.54
N ILE A 268 -0.31 -23.23 -6.77
CA ILE A 268 -0.71 -22.48 -7.96
C ILE A 268 -2.22 -22.21 -7.91
N TYR A 269 -3.03 -23.26 -7.71
CA TYR A 269 -4.50 -23.13 -7.62
C TYR A 269 -4.93 -22.14 -6.53
N ASP A 270 -4.39 -22.28 -5.33
CA ASP A 270 -4.72 -21.41 -4.20
C ASP A 270 -4.33 -19.95 -4.50
N SER A 271 -3.18 -19.73 -5.17
CA SER A 271 -2.73 -18.38 -5.54
C SER A 271 -3.68 -17.73 -6.54
N PHE A 272 -4.17 -18.47 -7.54
CA PHE A 272 -5.18 -17.99 -8.49
C PHE A 272 -6.54 -17.76 -7.82
N LEU A 273 -6.97 -18.65 -6.92
CA LEU A 273 -8.23 -18.50 -6.18
C LEU A 273 -8.21 -17.25 -5.31
N GLU A 274 -7.12 -16.99 -4.59
CA GLU A 274 -6.96 -15.80 -3.77
C GLU A 274 -6.98 -14.53 -4.63
N GLY A 275 -6.28 -14.55 -5.77
CA GLY A 275 -6.33 -13.47 -6.76
C GLY A 275 -7.75 -13.20 -7.28
N ALA A 276 -8.53 -14.25 -7.57
CA ALA A 276 -9.90 -14.13 -8.04
C ALA A 276 -10.85 -13.55 -6.97
N ILE A 277 -10.70 -13.96 -5.70
CA ILE A 277 -11.48 -13.43 -4.58
C ILE A 277 -11.22 -11.93 -4.41
N VAL A 278 -9.95 -11.52 -4.39
CA VAL A 278 -9.61 -10.10 -4.26
C VAL A 278 -10.10 -9.31 -5.47
N CYS A 279 -9.91 -9.84 -6.69
CA CYS A 279 -10.43 -9.25 -7.92
C CYS A 279 -11.93 -8.96 -7.84
N GLY A 280 -12.73 -9.97 -7.50
CA GLY A 280 -14.19 -9.86 -7.41
C GLY A 280 -14.62 -8.83 -6.38
N SER A 281 -13.96 -8.79 -5.22
CA SER A 281 -14.25 -7.78 -4.20
C SER A 281 -13.96 -6.36 -4.68
N ILE A 282 -12.82 -6.13 -5.32
CA ILE A 282 -12.41 -4.82 -5.83
C ILE A 282 -13.34 -4.36 -6.95
N MET A 283 -13.66 -5.23 -7.91
CA MET A 283 -14.54 -4.93 -9.03
C MET A 283 -15.90 -4.39 -8.56
N ILE A 284 -16.54 -5.06 -7.59
CA ILE A 284 -17.84 -4.63 -7.06
C ILE A 284 -17.71 -3.27 -6.35
N ILE A 285 -16.64 -3.07 -5.58
CA ILE A 285 -16.42 -1.80 -4.87
C ILE A 285 -16.18 -0.65 -5.86
N VAL A 286 -15.32 -0.83 -6.87
CA VAL A 286 -15.02 0.20 -7.87
C VAL A 286 -16.27 0.55 -8.68
N GLY A 287 -17.07 -0.44 -9.09
CA GLY A 287 -18.36 -0.19 -9.74
C GLY A 287 -19.29 0.69 -8.89
N ALA A 288 -19.50 0.34 -7.62
CA ALA A 288 -20.34 1.12 -6.70
C ALA A 288 -19.77 2.53 -6.44
N SER A 289 -18.45 2.64 -6.32
CA SER A 289 -17.72 3.89 -6.17
C SER A 289 -17.88 4.82 -7.38
N THR A 290 -17.79 4.30 -8.59
CA THR A 290 -17.97 5.10 -9.82
C THR A 290 -19.35 5.75 -9.88
N LEU A 291 -20.39 5.02 -9.47
CA LEU A 291 -21.74 5.58 -9.37
C LEU A 291 -21.82 6.70 -8.32
N PHE A 292 -21.30 6.45 -7.12
CA PHE A 292 -21.30 7.44 -6.04
C PHE A 292 -20.50 8.69 -6.41
N GLY A 293 -19.31 8.53 -7.01
CA GLY A 293 -18.46 9.62 -7.50
C GLY A 293 -19.17 10.47 -8.55
N LYS A 294 -19.92 9.87 -9.48
CA LYS A 294 -20.73 10.63 -10.46
C LYS A 294 -21.81 11.48 -9.77
N ILE A 295 -22.46 10.97 -8.73
CA ILE A 295 -23.44 11.75 -7.95
C ILE A 295 -22.77 12.95 -7.26
N LEU A 296 -21.59 12.76 -6.66
CA LEU A 296 -20.84 13.84 -6.03
C LEU A 296 -20.47 14.94 -7.03
N THR A 297 -19.98 14.55 -8.21
CA THR A 297 -19.63 15.49 -9.29
C THR A 297 -20.86 16.24 -9.78
N TYR A 298 -21.98 15.56 -9.96
CA TYR A 298 -23.23 16.18 -10.40
C TYR A 298 -23.76 17.23 -9.40
N GLU A 299 -23.63 16.97 -8.11
CA GLU A 299 -24.06 17.88 -7.04
C GLU A 299 -23.08 19.02 -6.73
N GLU A 300 -21.95 19.06 -7.45
CA GLU A 300 -20.84 19.98 -7.18
C GLU A 300 -20.35 19.89 -5.73
N ALA A 301 -20.50 18.72 -5.10
CA ALA A 301 -20.12 18.50 -3.71
C ALA A 301 -18.64 18.84 -3.46
N PRO A 302 -17.69 18.48 -4.36
CA PRO A 302 -16.30 18.88 -4.19
C PRO A 302 -16.09 20.39 -4.24
N ALA A 303 -16.81 21.13 -5.10
CA ALA A 303 -16.70 22.59 -5.18
C ALA A 303 -17.24 23.27 -3.91
N ARG A 304 -18.33 22.76 -3.34
CA ARG A 304 -18.87 23.25 -2.05
C ARG A 304 -17.90 22.99 -0.91
N LEU A 305 -17.29 21.81 -0.85
CA LEU A 305 -16.27 21.48 0.13
C LEU A 305 -15.03 22.37 -0.03
N ALA A 306 -14.57 22.57 -1.26
CA ALA A 306 -13.47 23.48 -1.58
C ALA A 306 -13.74 24.90 -1.08
N ASN A 307 -14.92 25.45 -1.38
CA ASN A 307 -15.29 26.79 -0.94
C ASN A 307 -15.37 26.89 0.59
N ALA A 308 -15.84 25.86 1.29
CA ALA A 308 -15.86 25.84 2.75
C ALA A 308 -14.45 25.83 3.36
N VAL A 309 -13.52 25.07 2.75
CA VAL A 309 -12.12 25.02 3.19
C VAL A 309 -11.38 26.34 2.87
N VAL A 310 -11.58 26.87 1.66
CA VAL A 310 -10.98 28.12 1.20
C VAL A 310 -11.49 29.32 2.01
N ALA A 311 -12.73 29.29 2.50
CA ALA A 311 -13.24 30.28 3.45
C ALA A 311 -12.50 30.28 4.79
N PHE A 312 -11.86 29.17 5.17
CA PHE A 312 -11.01 29.08 6.36
C PHE A 312 -9.55 29.45 6.05
N THR A 313 -8.99 28.96 4.93
CA THR A 313 -7.61 29.25 4.55
C THR A 313 -7.33 29.09 3.06
N HIS A 314 -6.51 30.00 2.50
CA HIS A 314 -5.96 29.90 1.15
C HIS A 314 -4.58 29.21 1.12
N ASN A 315 -3.99 28.90 2.28
CA ASN A 315 -2.66 28.29 2.33
C ASN A 315 -2.75 26.79 2.02
N LYS A 316 -2.29 26.38 0.84
CA LYS A 316 -2.31 24.98 0.38
C LYS A 316 -1.66 24.00 1.37
N TYR A 317 -0.61 24.40 2.09
CA TYR A 317 0.03 23.55 3.09
C TYR A 317 -0.84 23.36 4.32
N LEU A 318 -1.54 24.41 4.78
CA LEU A 318 -2.48 24.26 5.89
C LEU A 318 -3.64 23.35 5.52
N VAL A 319 -4.15 23.45 4.29
CA VAL A 319 -5.17 22.52 3.78
C VAL A 319 -4.65 21.08 3.76
N MET A 320 -3.45 20.85 3.23
CA MET A 320 -2.82 19.52 3.23
C MET A 320 -2.65 18.95 4.65
N LEU A 321 -2.26 19.78 5.63
CA LEU A 321 -2.13 19.34 7.03
C LEU A 321 -3.48 18.94 7.64
N LEU A 322 -4.54 19.72 7.38
CA LEU A 322 -5.90 19.37 7.83
C LEU A 322 -6.37 18.06 7.20
N ILE A 323 -6.10 17.86 5.91
CA ILE A 323 -6.42 16.62 5.22
C ILE A 323 -5.62 15.45 5.80
N VAL A 324 -4.31 15.58 5.99
CA VAL A 324 -3.49 14.51 6.59
C VAL A 324 -3.99 14.17 8.00
N GLY A 325 -4.33 15.16 8.82
CA GLY A 325 -4.93 14.94 10.13
C GLY A 325 -6.24 14.17 10.06
N LEU A 326 -7.13 14.53 9.12
CA LEU A 326 -8.35 13.79 8.84
C LEU A 326 -8.05 12.34 8.40
N LEU A 327 -7.11 12.14 7.47
CA LEU A 327 -6.74 10.82 6.96
C LEU A 327 -6.15 9.94 8.05
N TYR A 328 -5.35 10.47 8.97
CA TYR A 328 -4.87 9.73 10.14
C TYR A 328 -6.01 9.27 11.03
N ILE A 329 -7.00 10.14 11.30
CA ILE A 329 -8.16 9.77 12.11
C ILE A 329 -8.97 8.68 11.42
N LEU A 330 -9.29 8.86 10.13
CA LEU A 330 -10.06 7.87 9.37
C LEU A 330 -9.30 6.55 9.22
N GLY A 331 -7.97 6.60 9.10
CA GLY A 331 -7.12 5.42 8.94
C GLY A 331 -7.08 4.51 10.14
N MET A 332 -7.44 5.01 11.33
CA MET A 332 -7.63 4.16 12.51
C MET A 332 -8.83 3.21 12.36
N PHE A 333 -9.87 3.63 11.62
CA PHE A 333 -11.15 2.92 11.51
C PHE A 333 -11.36 2.21 10.18
N MET A 334 -10.66 2.62 9.13
CA MET A 334 -10.85 2.15 7.77
C MET A 334 -9.60 1.46 7.23
N GLU A 335 -9.81 0.43 6.42
CA GLU A 335 -8.73 -0.19 5.64
C GLU A 335 -8.33 0.72 4.45
N THR A 336 -7.09 0.60 3.98
CA THR A 336 -6.49 1.47 2.96
C THR A 336 -7.32 1.61 1.69
N LEU A 337 -7.79 0.51 1.11
CA LEU A 337 -8.57 0.54 -0.13
C LEU A 337 -9.91 1.22 0.11
N ALA A 338 -10.56 0.92 1.24
CA ALA A 338 -11.80 1.58 1.64
C ALA A 338 -11.63 3.09 1.78
N MET A 339 -10.53 3.55 2.39
CA MET A 339 -10.24 4.97 2.56
C MET A 339 -10.06 5.65 1.20
N ILE A 340 -9.23 5.09 0.32
CA ILE A 340 -8.99 5.67 -1.01
C ILE A 340 -10.31 5.77 -1.79
N ILE A 341 -11.09 4.70 -1.78
CA ILE A 341 -12.35 4.62 -2.52
C ILE A 341 -13.37 5.66 -2.03
N LEU A 342 -13.44 5.89 -0.72
CA LEU A 342 -14.41 6.79 -0.14
C LEU A 342 -13.95 8.25 -0.19
N VAL A 343 -12.70 8.51 0.17
CA VAL A 343 -12.20 9.86 0.47
C VAL A 343 -11.61 10.52 -0.78
N ALA A 344 -10.95 9.78 -1.66
CA ALA A 344 -10.29 10.37 -2.82
C ALA A 344 -11.26 11.06 -3.81
N PRO A 345 -12.42 10.49 -4.19
CA PRO A 345 -13.38 11.17 -5.06
C PRO A 345 -13.90 12.50 -4.51
N VAL A 346 -13.92 12.64 -3.19
CA VAL A 346 -14.39 13.85 -2.50
C VAL A 346 -13.29 14.91 -2.46
N LEU A 347 -12.06 14.52 -2.13
CA LEU A 347 -10.95 15.45 -1.91
C LEU A 347 -10.22 15.85 -3.18
N VAL A 348 -10.01 14.92 -4.12
CA VAL A 348 -9.17 15.18 -5.30
C VAL A 348 -9.69 16.29 -6.19
N PRO A 349 -11.00 16.40 -6.51
CA PRO A 349 -11.48 17.48 -7.36
C PRO A 349 -11.25 18.88 -6.74
N MET A 350 -11.18 18.99 -5.41
CA MET A 350 -10.85 20.24 -4.71
C MET A 350 -9.36 20.62 -4.88
N LEU A 351 -8.47 19.65 -5.06
CA LEU A 351 -7.02 19.90 -5.16
C LEU A 351 -6.63 20.72 -6.38
N HIS A 352 -7.37 20.57 -7.48
CA HIS A 352 -7.18 21.37 -8.70
C HIS A 352 -7.36 22.87 -8.44
N ILE A 353 -8.31 23.24 -7.57
CA ILE A 353 -8.57 24.64 -7.20
C ILE A 353 -7.40 25.20 -6.37
N LEU A 354 -6.72 24.35 -5.61
CA LEU A 354 -5.60 24.72 -4.74
C LEU A 354 -4.22 24.54 -5.40
N GLU A 355 -4.19 24.21 -6.70
CA GLU A 355 -2.98 23.91 -7.47
C GLU A 355 -2.09 22.84 -6.80
N ILE A 356 -2.72 21.83 -6.20
CA ILE A 356 -2.02 20.67 -5.61
C ILE A 356 -2.01 19.55 -6.65
N ASN A 357 -0.82 19.07 -7.00
CA ASN A 357 -0.67 17.92 -7.87
C ASN A 357 -1.31 16.67 -7.22
N PRO A 358 -2.27 15.98 -7.87
CA PRO A 358 -2.94 14.85 -7.26
C PRO A 358 -2.13 13.55 -7.31
N ILE A 359 -1.06 13.45 -8.09
CA ILE A 359 -0.07 12.37 -7.90
C ILE A 359 0.64 12.58 -6.57
N HIS A 360 1.08 13.81 -6.29
CA HIS A 360 1.67 14.17 -4.99
C HIS A 360 0.71 13.89 -3.83
N PHE A 361 -0.55 14.34 -3.96
CA PHE A 361 -1.58 14.03 -2.95
C PHE A 361 -1.83 12.53 -2.79
N GLY A 362 -1.82 11.76 -3.89
CA GLY A 362 -1.98 10.31 -3.84
C GLY A 362 -0.90 9.65 -2.99
N ILE A 363 0.36 10.08 -3.15
CA ILE A 363 1.47 9.61 -2.30
C ILE A 363 1.24 9.99 -0.83
N VAL A 364 0.87 11.24 -0.56
CA VAL A 364 0.58 11.69 0.82
C VAL A 364 -0.56 10.89 1.44
N MET A 365 -1.61 10.61 0.67
CA MET A 365 -2.74 9.79 1.11
C MET A 365 -2.32 8.35 1.40
N ILE A 366 -1.46 7.75 0.57
CA ILE A 366 -0.95 6.39 0.80
C ILE A 366 -0.08 6.35 2.06
N MET A 367 0.82 7.32 2.24
CA MET A 367 1.64 7.43 3.45
C MET A 367 0.77 7.68 4.69
N ALA A 368 -0.33 8.42 4.56
CA ALA A 368 -1.28 8.59 5.65
C ALA A 368 -1.94 7.26 6.01
N ASN A 369 -2.36 6.49 5.02
CA ASN A 369 -2.91 5.15 5.20
C ASN A 369 -1.91 4.15 5.83
N GLU A 370 -0.62 4.25 5.54
CA GLU A 370 0.40 3.40 6.16
C GLU A 370 0.36 3.47 7.69
N THR A 371 0.12 4.67 8.25
CA THR A 371 -0.01 4.84 9.70
C THR A 371 -1.26 4.11 10.25
N GLY A 372 -2.37 4.13 9.50
CA GLY A 372 -3.60 3.42 9.81
C GLY A 372 -3.41 1.90 9.96
N LEU A 373 -2.46 1.31 9.21
CA LEU A 373 -2.10 -0.10 9.34
C LEU A 373 -1.46 -0.44 10.70
N LEU A 374 -0.99 0.57 11.45
CA LEU A 374 -0.29 0.45 12.74
C LEU A 374 -1.03 1.08 13.92
N THR A 375 -2.11 1.82 13.69
CA THR A 375 -2.90 2.44 14.76
C THR A 375 -4.21 1.68 15.03
N PRO A 376 -4.52 1.30 16.28
CA PRO A 376 -5.83 0.81 16.66
C PRO A 376 -6.95 1.83 16.38
N PRO A 377 -8.22 1.40 16.19
CA PRO A 377 -8.74 0.06 16.43
C PRO A 377 -8.49 -0.98 15.32
N MET A 378 -8.25 -0.57 14.06
CA MET A 378 -8.10 -1.53 12.95
C MET A 378 -6.69 -2.11 12.82
N GLY A 379 -5.65 -1.29 12.87
CA GLY A 379 -4.22 -1.67 12.90
C GLY A 379 -3.86 -3.01 12.26
N VAL A 380 -4.26 -3.27 11.00
CA VAL A 380 -4.27 -4.63 10.42
C VAL A 380 -2.90 -5.30 10.43
N ASN A 381 -1.81 -4.55 10.29
CA ASN A 381 -0.45 -5.08 10.39
C ASN A 381 -0.11 -5.53 11.82
N LEU A 382 -0.64 -4.83 12.83
CA LEU A 382 -0.49 -5.25 14.24
C LEU A 382 -1.19 -6.59 14.49
N PHE A 383 -2.38 -6.82 13.91
CA PHE A 383 -3.11 -8.08 14.07
C PHE A 383 -2.36 -9.26 13.44
N VAL A 384 -1.82 -9.08 12.23
CA VAL A 384 -1.01 -10.11 11.57
C VAL A 384 0.25 -10.39 12.41
N SER A 385 0.94 -9.35 12.84
CA SER A 385 2.15 -9.48 13.66
C SER A 385 1.90 -10.08 15.04
N SER A 386 0.76 -9.76 15.67
CA SER A 386 0.31 -10.32 16.93
C SER A 386 0.14 -11.84 16.82
N ARG A 387 -0.48 -12.33 15.73
CA ARG A 387 -0.62 -13.77 15.47
C ARG A 387 0.72 -14.49 15.32
N LEU A 388 1.71 -13.84 14.69
CA LEU A 388 3.05 -14.41 14.50
C LEU A 388 3.89 -14.41 15.79
N THR A 389 3.73 -13.39 16.63
CA THR A 389 4.55 -13.22 17.85
C THR A 389 3.95 -13.81 19.12
N GLY A 390 2.61 -13.91 19.18
CA GLY A 390 1.84 -14.18 20.39
C GLY A 390 1.73 -12.98 21.36
N VAL A 391 2.19 -11.79 20.96
CA VAL A 391 2.12 -10.57 21.78
C VAL A 391 0.78 -9.87 21.52
N SER A 392 0.16 -9.29 22.54
CA SER A 392 -1.13 -8.60 22.38
C SER A 392 -1.00 -7.34 21.51
N VAL A 393 -2.06 -7.01 20.77
CA VAL A 393 -2.10 -5.88 19.82
C VAL A 393 -1.79 -4.55 20.53
N GLU A 394 -2.23 -4.37 21.77
CA GLU A 394 -2.02 -3.14 22.55
C GLU A 394 -0.53 -2.93 22.86
N ARG A 395 0.17 -4.02 23.23
CA ARG A 395 1.62 -3.93 23.48
C ARG A 395 2.38 -3.63 22.19
N LEU A 396 1.97 -4.21 21.06
CA LEU A 396 2.55 -3.89 19.76
C LEU A 396 2.25 -2.45 19.34
N ALA A 397 1.02 -1.96 19.57
CA ALA A 397 0.61 -0.59 19.26
C ALA A 397 1.46 0.45 20.00
N VAL A 398 1.80 0.19 21.27
CA VAL A 398 2.72 1.05 22.03
C VAL A 398 4.15 0.93 21.50
N ALA A 399 4.59 -0.28 21.16
CA ALA A 399 5.94 -0.53 20.67
C ALA A 399 6.23 0.09 19.29
N VAL A 400 5.21 0.31 18.46
CA VAL A 400 5.37 0.94 17.13
C VAL A 400 5.40 2.47 17.19
N LEU A 401 5.13 3.11 18.33
CA LEU A 401 5.08 4.58 18.45
C LEU A 401 6.32 5.32 17.90
N PRO A 402 7.58 4.88 18.16
CA PRO A 402 8.74 5.54 17.59
C PRO A 402 8.77 5.49 16.05
N TYR A 403 8.26 4.40 15.47
CA TYR A 403 8.15 4.24 14.04
C TYR A 403 7.01 5.09 13.46
N LEU A 404 5.85 5.12 14.12
CA LEU A 404 4.73 6.00 13.75
C LEU A 404 5.15 7.48 13.73
N LEU A 405 5.94 7.91 14.71
CA LEU A 405 6.49 9.27 14.73
C LEU A 405 7.38 9.52 13.49
N ALA A 406 8.27 8.59 13.15
CA ALA A 406 9.11 8.73 11.97
C ALA A 406 8.27 8.75 10.68
N MET A 407 7.26 7.88 10.56
CA MET A 407 6.34 7.89 9.41
C MET A 407 5.62 9.23 9.28
N ALA A 408 5.09 9.76 10.38
CA ALA A 408 4.43 11.06 10.39
C ALA A 408 5.38 12.19 9.97
N LEU A 409 6.62 12.20 10.48
CA LEU A 409 7.63 13.19 10.10
C LEU A 409 7.99 13.10 8.61
N VAL A 410 8.11 11.89 8.06
CA VAL A 410 8.35 11.71 6.62
C VAL A 410 7.12 12.14 5.82
N THR A 411 5.89 11.82 6.23
CA THR A 411 4.67 12.33 5.58
C THR A 411 4.66 13.86 5.55
N LEU A 412 4.98 14.51 6.67
CA LEU A 412 5.07 15.98 6.74
C LEU A 412 6.16 16.52 5.81
N LEU A 413 7.34 15.89 5.75
CA LEU A 413 8.38 16.25 4.81
C LEU A 413 7.86 16.22 3.36
N ILE A 414 7.16 15.15 2.97
CA ILE A 414 6.60 15.02 1.63
C ILE A 414 5.56 16.12 1.38
N VAL A 415 4.65 16.38 2.33
CA VAL A 415 3.63 17.45 2.23
C VAL A 415 4.25 18.82 1.91
N PHE A 416 5.39 19.16 2.53
CA PHE A 416 6.04 20.46 2.29
C PHE A 416 6.95 20.45 1.05
N VAL A 417 7.48 19.29 0.67
CA VAL A 417 8.46 19.15 -0.41
C VAL A 417 7.88 18.27 -1.54
N GLU A 418 6.90 18.83 -2.24
CA GLU A 418 6.23 18.24 -3.41
C GLU A 418 7.19 17.59 -4.45
N PRO A 419 8.35 18.22 -4.79
CA PRO A 419 9.30 17.64 -5.76
C PRO A 419 9.76 16.23 -5.44
N ILE A 420 9.76 15.80 -4.17
CA ILE A 420 10.17 14.44 -3.81
C ILE A 420 9.27 13.40 -4.47
N SER A 421 7.98 13.69 -4.59
CA SER A 421 7.01 12.80 -5.26
C SER A 421 6.77 13.12 -6.73
N THR A 422 7.11 14.32 -7.22
CA THR A 422 6.77 14.73 -8.60
C THR A 422 7.95 14.73 -9.56
N ILE A 423 9.20 14.81 -9.10
CA ILE A 423 10.37 14.93 -9.98
C ILE A 423 10.54 13.72 -10.91
N LEU A 424 10.40 12.50 -10.38
CA LEU A 424 10.55 11.27 -11.17
C LEU A 424 9.42 11.12 -12.21
N PRO A 425 8.12 11.28 -11.84
CA PRO A 425 7.03 11.34 -12.82
C PRO A 425 7.28 12.36 -13.94
N THR A 426 7.64 13.60 -13.57
CA THR A 426 7.87 14.68 -14.53
C THR A 426 9.00 14.39 -15.51
N LEU A 427 10.12 13.83 -15.03
CA LEU A 427 11.25 13.45 -15.88
C LEU A 427 10.90 12.35 -16.89
N LEU A 428 9.96 11.47 -16.54
CA LEU A 428 9.48 10.39 -17.40
C LEU A 428 8.29 10.82 -18.27
N GLY A 429 7.95 12.11 -18.29
CA GLY A 429 6.87 12.66 -19.11
C GLY A 429 5.46 12.48 -18.54
N TYR A 430 5.35 12.00 -17.30
CA TYR A 430 4.08 11.94 -16.57
C TYR A 430 3.84 13.26 -15.84
N ASN A 431 3.63 14.31 -16.63
CA ASN A 431 3.23 15.62 -16.12
C ASN A 431 1.72 15.70 -15.91
N TYR A 432 1.35 16.61 -15.00
CA TYR A 432 -0.04 16.91 -14.67
C TYR A 432 -0.60 17.98 -15.60
#